data_AF-A0A2H9QE01-F1
#
_entry.id   AF-A0A2H9QE01-F1
#
_cell.length_a   1.000
_cell.length_b   1.000
_cell.length_c   1.000
_cell.angle_alpha   90.00
_cell.angle_beta   90.00
_cell.angle_gamma   90.00
#
_symmetry.space_group_name_H-M   'P 1'
#
loop_
_entity.id
_entity.type
_entity.pdbx_description
1 polymer ?
#
loop_
_entity_poly.entity_id
_entity_poly.type
_entity_poly.pdbx_seq_one_letter_code
_entity_poly.pdbx_strand_id
1 'polypeptide(L)'
;MPTIECSKKDFELLVGKKFSKEELEDVLLGVKGELDGINEDELKIDIKETNRPDLWSVEGIAREIKAFIGKEKGIPEYKVLKGKRKAKIDSNLKDIRPKAAYAEIRGIEITEEILLQIIQLQEKICQSFGKKREQVAIGVFDLDKVKGNVKYFAAEPSMEFIPLGFSESMSLREILIKHPKGKEYGKLIEGFEKFPLLADE
;
A
#
# COMPACT_ATOMS: atom_id res chain seq x y z
N MET A 1 15.32 6.27 3.13
CA MET A 1 14.48 7.42 3.49
C MET A 1 13.39 7.51 2.44
N PRO A 2 12.11 7.37 2.80
CA PRO A 2 11.04 7.47 1.82
C PRO A 2 10.76 8.92 1.45
N THR A 3 10.94 9.24 0.18
CA THR A 3 10.40 10.45 -0.45
C THR A 3 8.94 10.22 -0.81
N ILE A 4 8.08 11.12 -0.37
CA ILE A 4 6.64 11.10 -0.59
C ILE A 4 6.32 12.18 -1.62
N GLU A 5 5.77 11.76 -2.75
CA GLU A 5 5.32 12.63 -3.82
C GLU A 5 3.79 12.80 -3.69
N CYS A 6 3.30 14.04 -3.68
CA CYS A 6 1.87 14.32 -3.57
C CYS A 6 1.49 15.67 -4.19
N SER A 7 0.19 15.86 -4.43
CA SER A 7 -0.35 17.16 -4.84
C SER A 7 -0.35 18.14 -3.67
N LYS A 8 0.12 19.37 -3.90
CA LYS A 8 0.03 20.47 -2.94
C LYS A 8 -1.42 20.77 -2.60
N LYS A 9 -2.30 20.83 -3.60
CA LYS A 9 -3.74 21.05 -3.38
C LYS A 9 -4.36 19.95 -2.52
N ASP A 10 -4.04 18.69 -2.77
CA ASP A 10 -4.55 17.57 -1.96
C ASP A 10 -4.03 17.64 -0.52
N PHE A 11 -2.74 17.91 -0.35
CA PHE A 11 -2.15 18.15 0.98
C PHE A 11 -2.85 19.29 1.74
N GLU A 12 -3.02 20.44 1.09
CA GLU A 12 -3.69 21.61 1.68
C GLU A 12 -5.16 21.33 2.00
N LEU A 13 -5.85 20.54 1.17
CA LEU A 13 -7.21 20.09 1.39
C LEU A 13 -7.31 19.18 2.61
N LEU A 14 -6.44 18.18 2.72
CA LEU A 14 -6.40 17.22 3.83
C LEU A 14 -6.07 17.90 5.17
N VAL A 15 -5.19 18.90 5.16
CA VAL A 15 -4.88 19.72 6.34
C VAL A 15 -5.95 20.80 6.58
N GLY A 16 -6.68 21.19 5.53
CA GLY A 16 -7.67 22.27 5.51
C GLY A 16 -7.07 23.67 5.63
N LYS A 17 -5.79 23.86 5.28
CA LYS A 17 -5.07 25.14 5.35
C LYS A 17 -4.17 25.25 4.11
N LYS A 18 -4.12 26.44 3.51
CA LYS A 18 -3.12 26.78 2.49
C LYS A 18 -1.81 27.20 3.13
N PHE A 19 -0.71 26.91 2.47
CA PHE A 19 0.62 27.20 2.98
C PHE A 19 1.48 27.97 1.98
N SER A 20 2.20 28.99 2.47
CA SER A 20 3.38 29.50 1.78
C SER A 20 4.49 28.44 1.77
N LYS A 21 5.56 28.67 1.00
CA LYS A 21 6.70 27.75 0.97
C LYS A 21 7.38 27.67 2.34
N GLU A 22 7.60 28.82 2.97
CA GLU A 22 8.23 28.93 4.28
C GLU A 22 7.37 28.25 5.35
N GLU A 23 6.04 28.45 5.32
CA GLU A 23 5.14 27.75 6.24
C GLU A 23 5.16 26.23 6.02
N LEU A 24 5.26 25.75 4.78
CA LEU A 24 5.40 24.32 4.48
C LEU A 24 6.67 23.75 5.10
N GLU A 25 7.81 24.40 4.90
CA GLU A 25 9.10 23.99 5.47
C GLU A 25 9.00 23.89 6.99
N ASP A 26 8.41 24.87 7.66
CA ASP A 26 8.24 24.88 9.11
C ASP A 26 7.33 23.76 9.62
N VAL A 27 6.16 23.53 9.00
CA VAL A 27 5.23 22.49 9.49
C VAL A 27 5.72 21.08 9.21
N LEU A 28 6.52 20.88 8.16
CA LEU A 28 7.10 19.57 7.84
C LEU A 28 8.12 19.12 8.89
N LEU A 29 8.78 20.05 9.60
CA LEU A 29 9.63 19.71 10.74
C LEU A 29 8.86 18.91 11.81
N GLY A 30 7.58 19.19 12.00
CA GLY A 30 6.70 18.49 12.94
C GLY A 30 6.53 17.00 12.64
N VAL A 31 6.71 16.59 11.38
CA VAL A 31 6.66 15.17 10.95
C VAL A 31 8.04 14.59 10.67
N LYS A 32 9.11 15.29 11.07
CA LYS A 32 10.51 14.98 10.66
C LYS A 32 10.64 14.89 9.14
N GLY A 33 9.88 15.73 8.44
CA GLY A 33 9.89 15.87 6.99
C GLY A 33 10.73 17.06 6.56
N GLU A 34 11.35 16.95 5.40
CA GLU A 34 12.03 18.05 4.71
C GLU A 34 11.40 18.24 3.33
N LEU A 35 11.19 19.49 2.91
CA LEU A 35 10.75 19.80 1.56
C LEU A 35 11.94 19.61 0.61
N ASP A 36 11.93 18.52 -0.15
CA ASP A 36 12.98 18.21 -1.14
C ASP A 36 12.72 18.93 -2.47
N GLY A 37 11.45 19.14 -2.82
CA GLY A 37 11.08 19.82 -4.05
C GLY A 37 9.64 20.33 -4.06
N ILE A 38 9.43 21.44 -4.77
CA ILE A 38 8.11 21.99 -5.07
C ILE A 38 8.11 22.46 -6.53
N ASN A 39 7.15 21.97 -7.32
CA ASN A 39 6.95 22.39 -8.70
C ASN A 39 5.45 22.51 -8.99
N GLU A 40 4.96 23.74 -9.17
CA GLU A 40 3.52 24.03 -9.35
C GLU A 40 2.64 23.38 -8.26
N ASP A 41 2.02 22.25 -8.57
CA ASP A 41 1.17 21.46 -7.68
C ASP A 41 1.85 20.20 -7.14
N GLU A 42 3.10 19.91 -7.49
CA GLU A 42 3.83 18.73 -7.01
C GLU A 42 4.69 19.08 -5.80
N LEU A 43 4.54 18.31 -4.72
CA LEU A 43 5.41 18.33 -3.54
C LEU A 43 6.23 17.05 -3.49
N LYS A 44 7.50 17.19 -3.12
CA LYS A 44 8.40 16.10 -2.74
C LYS A 44 8.83 16.30 -1.31
N ILE A 45 8.43 15.38 -0.44
CA ILE A 45 8.67 15.45 1.00
C ILE A 45 9.52 14.26 1.42
N ASP A 46 10.70 14.53 1.96
CA ASP A 46 11.59 13.51 2.48
C ASP A 46 11.32 13.26 3.97
N ILE A 47 10.83 12.08 4.30
CA ILE A 47 10.57 11.70 5.70
C ILE A 47 11.81 11.03 6.30
N LYS A 48 12.49 11.73 7.21
CA LYS A 48 13.73 11.25 7.85
C LYS A 48 13.48 10.07 8.79
N GLU A 49 12.27 9.95 9.33
CA GLU A 49 11.87 8.86 10.23
C GLU A 49 11.49 7.59 9.47
N THR A 50 12.29 6.53 9.65
CA THR A 50 12.12 5.27 8.95
C THR A 50 11.31 4.22 9.74
N ASN A 51 10.91 4.52 10.97
CA ASN A 51 10.11 3.59 11.79
C ASN A 51 8.62 3.97 11.88
N ARG A 52 8.19 4.99 11.14
CA ARG A 52 6.81 5.50 11.11
C ARG A 52 6.19 5.34 9.71
N PRO A 53 5.80 4.11 9.30
CA PRO A 53 5.17 3.88 8.00
C PRO A 53 3.83 4.61 7.85
N ASP A 54 3.23 5.01 8.96
CA ASP A 54 2.04 5.86 8.99
C ASP A 54 2.28 7.28 8.48
N LEU A 55 3.53 7.71 8.31
CA LEU A 55 3.93 8.99 7.70
C LEU A 55 4.34 8.86 6.22
N TRP A 56 4.26 7.66 5.63
CA TRP A 56 4.75 7.43 4.26
C TRP A 56 3.66 7.64 3.19
N SER A 57 2.73 8.53 3.48
CA SER A 57 1.70 9.01 2.57
C SER A 57 1.26 10.41 2.97
N VAL A 58 0.64 11.14 2.04
CA VAL A 58 0.15 12.50 2.30
C VAL A 58 -0.91 12.54 3.42
N GLU A 59 -1.78 11.53 3.53
CA GLU A 59 -2.81 11.45 4.56
C GLU A 59 -2.21 11.27 5.96
N GLY A 60 -1.13 10.50 6.04
CA GLY A 60 -0.34 10.31 7.25
C GLY A 60 0.30 11.60 7.74
N ILE A 61 1.00 12.28 6.82
CA ILE A 61 1.64 13.56 7.07
C ILE A 61 0.59 14.61 7.47
N ALA A 62 -0.49 14.74 6.70
CA ALA A 62 -1.56 15.70 6.97
C ALA A 62 -2.23 15.47 8.33
N ARG A 63 -2.44 14.20 8.72
CA ARG A 63 -2.99 13.85 10.05
C ARG A 63 -2.10 14.36 11.19
N GLU A 64 -0.79 14.14 11.12
CA GLU A 64 0.15 14.59 12.14
C GLU A 64 0.25 16.14 12.15
N ILE A 65 0.28 16.78 10.98
CA ILE A 65 0.31 18.25 10.88
C ILE A 65 -0.96 18.88 11.46
N LYS A 66 -2.14 18.31 11.20
CA LYS A 66 -3.40 18.78 11.81
C LYS A 66 -3.33 18.78 13.33
N ALA A 67 -2.68 17.78 13.92
CA ALA A 67 -2.44 17.73 15.35
C ALA A 67 -1.46 18.82 15.81
N PHE A 68 -0.36 19.01 15.09
CA PHE A 68 0.66 20.02 15.39
C PHE A 68 0.10 21.45 15.35
N ILE A 69 -0.73 21.78 14.35
CA ILE A 69 -1.35 23.12 14.22
C ILE A 69 -2.63 23.27 15.05
N GLY A 70 -2.96 22.27 15.87
CA GLY A 70 -4.07 22.33 16.83
C GLY A 70 -5.47 22.22 16.24
N LYS A 71 -5.63 21.76 15.00
CA LYS A 71 -6.93 21.56 14.34
C LYS A 71 -7.64 20.29 14.79
N GLU A 72 -6.89 19.21 14.93
CA GLU A 72 -7.38 17.94 15.48
C GLU A 72 -6.57 17.65 16.76
N LYS A 73 -7.24 17.21 17.82
CA LYS A 73 -6.59 16.96 19.10
C LYS A 73 -7.05 15.62 19.65
N GLY A 74 -6.17 14.96 20.39
CA GLY A 74 -6.44 13.67 20.99
C GLY A 74 -6.15 12.50 20.06
N ILE A 75 -6.59 11.32 20.48
CA ILE A 75 -6.34 10.07 19.77
C ILE A 75 -7.39 9.93 18.65
N PRO A 76 -6.99 9.68 17.40
CA PRO A 76 -7.95 9.46 16.32
C PRO A 76 -8.78 8.20 16.56
N GLU A 77 -10.10 8.30 16.39
CA GLU A 77 -11.01 7.17 16.54
C GLU A 77 -11.27 6.50 15.20
N TYR A 78 -10.98 5.19 15.11
CA TYR A 78 -11.27 4.37 13.93
C TYR A 78 -12.39 3.38 14.25
N LYS A 79 -13.56 3.57 13.63
CA LYS A 79 -14.68 2.64 13.77
C LYS A 79 -14.45 1.43 12.86
N VAL A 80 -14.29 0.26 13.47
CA VAL A 80 -14.15 -1.01 12.77
C VAL A 80 -15.43 -1.83 12.93
N LEU A 81 -16.00 -2.24 11.79
CA LEU A 81 -17.19 -3.09 11.74
C LEU A 81 -16.80 -4.49 11.28
N LYS A 82 -17.55 -5.50 11.74
CA LYS A 82 -17.34 -6.88 11.30
C LYS A 82 -17.71 -7.01 9.81
N GLY A 83 -16.74 -7.42 9.00
CA GLY A 83 -16.94 -7.72 7.58
C GLY A 83 -17.88 -8.90 7.35
N LYS A 84 -18.47 -8.97 6.14
CA LYS A 84 -19.37 -10.05 5.73
C LYS A 84 -18.62 -11.27 5.17
N ARG A 85 -17.48 -11.06 4.52
CA ARG A 85 -16.68 -12.12 3.91
C ARG A 85 -15.76 -12.78 4.92
N LYS A 86 -15.44 -14.05 4.67
CA LYS A 86 -14.40 -14.79 5.38
C LYS A 86 -13.18 -14.92 4.48
N ALA A 87 -12.02 -14.97 5.10
CA ALA A 87 -10.77 -15.33 4.45
C ALA A 87 -10.26 -16.64 5.04
N LYS A 88 -10.01 -17.65 4.20
CA LYS A 88 -9.44 -18.94 4.63
C LYS A 88 -7.97 -18.99 4.22
N ILE A 89 -7.09 -19.28 5.17
CA ILE A 89 -5.66 -19.50 4.93
C ILE A 89 -5.40 -21.00 4.97
N ASP A 90 -4.76 -21.53 3.92
CA ASP A 90 -4.34 -22.92 3.82
C ASP A 90 -3.13 -23.21 4.75
N SER A 91 -3.21 -24.29 5.52
CA SER A 91 -2.11 -24.74 6.36
C SER A 91 -0.88 -25.16 5.55
N ASN A 92 -1.04 -25.53 4.27
CA ASN A 92 0.09 -25.87 3.39
C ASN A 92 1.01 -24.67 3.08
N LEU A 93 0.59 -23.45 3.41
CA LEU A 93 1.43 -22.26 3.30
C LEU A 93 2.40 -22.08 4.48
N LYS A 94 2.39 -22.97 5.47
CA LYS A 94 3.17 -22.84 6.72
C LYS A 94 4.64 -22.50 6.47
N ASP A 95 5.26 -23.20 5.51
CA ASP A 95 6.68 -23.07 5.22
C ASP A 95 6.96 -22.16 4.00
N ILE A 96 5.91 -21.65 3.34
CA ILE A 96 6.01 -20.78 2.15
C ILE A 96 5.73 -19.32 2.51
N ARG A 97 4.52 -19.04 3.01
CA ARG A 97 4.05 -17.70 3.41
C ARG A 97 2.83 -17.84 4.35
N PRO A 98 3.06 -18.07 5.65
CA PRO A 98 2.05 -18.64 6.56
C PRO A 98 0.91 -17.70 6.98
N LYS A 99 1.09 -16.38 6.85
CA LYS A 99 0.22 -15.38 7.46
C LYS A 99 -0.29 -14.39 6.42
N ALA A 100 -1.57 -14.05 6.53
CA ALA A 100 -2.21 -13.00 5.78
C ALA A 100 -3.27 -12.32 6.66
N ALA A 101 -3.50 -11.03 6.44
CA ALA A 101 -4.55 -10.26 7.07
C ALA A 101 -5.31 -9.49 5.99
N TYR A 102 -6.60 -9.26 6.22
CA TYR A 102 -7.50 -8.65 5.24
C TYR A 102 -8.38 -7.61 5.92
N ALA A 103 -8.67 -6.54 5.18
CA ALA A 103 -9.61 -5.51 5.57
C ALA A 103 -10.46 -5.11 4.36
N GLU A 104 -11.70 -4.72 4.61
CA GLU A 104 -12.57 -4.12 3.59
C GLU A 104 -12.79 -2.66 3.96
N ILE A 105 -12.59 -1.77 3.00
CA ILE A 105 -12.89 -0.35 3.16
C ILE A 105 -14.00 0.00 2.16
N ARG A 106 -15.05 0.67 2.65
CA ARG A 106 -16.29 0.93 1.90
C ARG A 106 -16.66 2.40 1.98
N GLY A 107 -17.41 2.87 0.99
CA GLY A 107 -17.86 4.27 0.93
C GLY A 107 -16.73 5.24 0.61
N ILE A 108 -15.75 4.79 -0.19
CA ILE A 108 -14.67 5.63 -0.70
C ILE A 108 -14.93 5.89 -2.18
N GLU A 109 -14.83 7.15 -2.58
CA GLU A 109 -14.70 7.55 -3.97
C GLU A 109 -13.21 7.56 -4.33
N ILE A 110 -12.78 6.69 -5.23
CA ILE A 110 -11.37 6.60 -5.64
C ILE A 110 -11.12 7.65 -6.72
N THR A 111 -10.42 8.72 -6.35
CA THR A 111 -9.85 9.69 -7.30
C THR A 111 -8.47 9.22 -7.77
N GLU A 112 -7.92 9.91 -8.77
CA GLU A 112 -6.56 9.65 -9.25
C GLU A 112 -5.53 9.89 -8.14
N GLU A 113 -5.68 10.98 -7.37
CA GLU A 113 -4.79 11.31 -6.26
C GLU A 113 -4.82 10.23 -5.17
N ILE A 114 -6.01 9.77 -4.76
CA ILE A 114 -6.17 8.70 -3.77
C ILE A 114 -5.52 7.41 -4.29
N LEU A 115 -5.73 7.06 -5.56
CA LEU A 115 -5.16 5.86 -6.14
C LEU A 115 -3.63 5.91 -6.16
N LEU A 116 -3.05 7.05 -6.56
CA LEU A 116 -1.60 7.26 -6.56
C LEU A 116 -1.02 7.15 -5.15
N GLN A 117 -1.69 7.72 -4.14
CA GLN A 117 -1.23 7.62 -2.74
C GLN A 117 -1.33 6.20 -2.19
N ILE A 118 -2.40 5.45 -2.52
CA ILE A 118 -2.52 4.02 -2.16
C ILE A 118 -1.36 3.22 -2.77
N ILE A 119 -1.07 3.41 -4.05
CA ILE A 119 0.02 2.71 -4.76
C ILE A 119 1.37 3.09 -4.13
N GLN A 120 1.63 4.38 -3.93
CA GLN A 120 2.87 4.86 -3.32
C GLN A 120 3.06 4.26 -1.92
N LEU A 121 2.06 4.35 -1.04
CA LEU A 121 2.14 3.81 0.32
C LEU A 121 2.37 2.30 0.30
N GLN A 122 1.65 1.57 -0.56
CA GLN A 122 1.85 0.13 -0.77
C GLN A 122 3.31 -0.17 -1.13
N GLU A 123 3.87 0.55 -2.10
CA GLU A 123 5.24 0.34 -2.57
C GLU A 123 6.29 0.67 -1.49
N LYS A 124 6.16 1.82 -0.80
CA LYS A 124 7.11 2.22 0.26
C LYS A 124 7.08 1.23 1.43
N ILE A 125 5.89 0.81 1.89
CA ILE A 125 5.75 -0.19 2.96
C ILE A 125 6.38 -1.51 2.52
N CYS A 126 6.02 -2.03 1.34
CA CYS A 126 6.53 -3.30 0.84
C CYS A 126 8.05 -3.29 0.65
N GLN A 127 8.59 -2.17 0.15
CA GLN A 127 10.01 -2.05 -0.15
C GLN A 127 10.85 -1.91 1.11
N SER A 128 10.46 -1.02 2.03
CA SER A 128 11.23 -0.71 3.22
C SER A 128 10.85 -1.60 4.40
N PHE A 129 9.65 -1.44 4.96
CA PHE A 129 9.21 -2.20 6.13
C PHE A 129 9.06 -3.70 5.83
N GLY A 130 8.57 -4.03 4.64
CA GLY A 130 8.38 -5.39 4.16
C GLY A 130 9.63 -6.06 3.61
N LYS A 131 10.80 -5.42 3.66
CA LYS A 131 12.08 -5.91 3.11
C LYS A 131 11.94 -6.45 1.69
N LYS A 132 11.61 -5.57 0.74
CA LYS A 132 11.39 -5.95 -0.67
C LYS A 132 10.37 -7.09 -0.81
N ARG A 133 9.23 -6.95 -0.13
CA ARG A 133 8.09 -7.90 -0.09
C ARG A 133 8.30 -9.22 0.64
N GLU A 134 9.52 -9.53 1.05
CA GLU A 134 9.86 -10.76 1.78
C GLU A 134 8.98 -10.92 3.04
N GLN A 135 8.95 -9.88 3.88
CA GLN A 135 8.24 -9.91 5.16
C GLN A 135 6.79 -9.42 5.04
N VAL A 136 6.54 -8.37 4.24
CA VAL A 136 5.20 -7.78 4.07
C VAL A 136 4.96 -7.49 2.59
N ALA A 137 3.88 -8.02 2.05
CA ALA A 137 3.38 -7.70 0.72
C ALA A 137 1.91 -7.30 0.85
N ILE A 138 1.55 -6.18 0.24
CA ILE A 138 0.20 -5.63 0.29
C ILE A 138 -0.37 -5.72 -1.13
N GLY A 139 -1.63 -6.16 -1.22
CA GLY A 139 -2.42 -6.12 -2.43
C GLY A 139 -3.71 -5.36 -2.17
N VAL A 140 -4.11 -4.54 -3.14
CA VAL A 140 -5.36 -3.76 -3.12
C VAL A 140 -6.23 -4.22 -4.28
N PHE A 141 -7.49 -4.48 -3.99
CA PHE A 141 -8.44 -5.04 -4.96
C PHE A 141 -9.73 -4.21 -4.95
N ASP A 142 -10.32 -4.07 -6.12
CA ASP A 142 -11.66 -3.51 -6.27
C ASP A 142 -12.68 -4.46 -5.64
N LEU A 143 -13.25 -4.02 -4.52
CA LEU A 143 -14.12 -4.84 -3.68
C LEU A 143 -15.40 -5.27 -4.38
N ASP A 144 -15.87 -4.51 -5.36
CA ASP A 144 -17.09 -4.78 -6.12
C ASP A 144 -16.88 -5.91 -7.15
N LYS A 145 -15.61 -6.20 -7.49
CA LYS A 145 -15.25 -7.31 -8.38
C LYS A 145 -14.97 -8.62 -7.65
N VAL A 146 -14.76 -8.57 -6.33
CA VAL A 146 -14.46 -9.75 -5.50
C VAL A 146 -15.74 -10.48 -5.09
N LYS A 147 -15.84 -11.77 -5.44
CA LYS A 147 -17.02 -12.61 -5.22
C LYS A 147 -16.87 -13.53 -4.01
N GLY A 148 -17.92 -13.59 -3.18
CA GLY A 148 -17.97 -14.56 -2.08
C GLY A 148 -16.82 -14.44 -1.08
N ASN A 149 -16.42 -15.56 -0.48
CA ASN A 149 -15.26 -15.59 0.41
C ASN A 149 -13.94 -15.65 -0.35
N VAL A 150 -12.84 -15.30 0.32
CA VAL A 150 -11.50 -15.40 -0.26
C VAL A 150 -10.72 -16.56 0.33
N LYS A 151 -9.87 -17.19 -0.48
CA LYS A 151 -8.98 -18.28 -0.09
C LYS A 151 -7.54 -17.93 -0.45
N TYR A 152 -6.65 -18.04 0.52
CA TYR A 152 -5.21 -17.93 0.35
C TYR A 152 -4.57 -19.30 0.53
N PHE A 153 -3.99 -19.85 -0.53
CA PHE A 153 -3.60 -21.25 -0.56
C PHE A 153 -2.32 -21.53 -1.34
N ALA A 154 -1.76 -22.72 -1.11
CA ALA A 154 -0.59 -23.22 -1.83
C ALA A 154 -1.05 -23.81 -3.17
N ALA A 155 -0.89 -23.05 -4.25
CA ALA A 155 -1.31 -23.41 -5.60
C ALA A 155 -0.23 -24.19 -6.35
N GLU A 156 -0.67 -25.12 -7.19
CA GLU A 156 0.16 -25.77 -8.20
C GLU A 156 0.72 -24.73 -9.19
N PRO A 157 2.03 -24.77 -9.52
CA PRO A 157 2.63 -23.82 -10.46
C PRO A 157 2.05 -23.82 -11.88
N SER A 158 1.25 -24.83 -12.23
CA SER A 158 0.52 -24.95 -13.51
C SER A 158 -0.81 -24.20 -13.55
N MET A 159 -1.33 -23.71 -12.41
CA MET A 159 -2.49 -22.82 -12.42
C MET A 159 -2.19 -21.55 -13.20
N GLU A 160 -3.20 -20.99 -13.84
CA GLU A 160 -3.03 -19.85 -14.74
C GLU A 160 -4.01 -18.72 -14.42
N PHE A 161 -3.57 -17.49 -14.70
CA PHE A 161 -4.43 -16.31 -14.77
C PHE A 161 -3.78 -15.26 -15.67
N ILE A 162 -4.53 -14.19 -16.00
CA ILE A 162 -4.00 -13.05 -16.74
C ILE A 162 -3.37 -12.06 -15.74
N PRO A 163 -2.04 -11.89 -15.72
CA PRO A 163 -1.40 -10.97 -14.78
C PRO A 163 -1.57 -9.50 -15.18
N LEU A 164 -1.38 -8.59 -14.24
CA LEU A 164 -1.54 -7.15 -14.46
C LEU A 164 -0.64 -6.66 -15.61
N GLY A 165 -1.23 -5.95 -16.58
CA GLY A 165 -0.51 -5.41 -17.74
C GLY A 165 -0.31 -6.41 -18.88
N PHE A 166 -0.97 -7.57 -18.83
CA PHE A 166 -0.97 -8.57 -19.90
C PHE A 166 -2.40 -8.87 -20.35
N SER A 167 -2.53 -9.41 -21.57
CA SER A 167 -3.81 -9.82 -22.17
C SER A 167 -3.99 -11.34 -22.28
N GLU A 168 -2.93 -12.10 -22.04
CA GLU A 168 -2.89 -13.55 -22.21
C GLU A 168 -2.75 -14.26 -20.87
N SER A 169 -3.37 -15.43 -20.76
CA SER A 169 -3.21 -16.32 -19.61
C SER A 169 -1.77 -16.81 -19.52
N MET A 170 -1.23 -16.87 -18.31
CA MET A 170 0.09 -17.43 -18.03
C MET A 170 0.02 -18.31 -16.79
N SER A 171 0.72 -19.44 -16.82
CA SER A 171 0.91 -20.25 -15.61
C SER A 171 1.70 -19.49 -14.55
N LEU A 172 1.53 -19.83 -13.27
CA LEU A 172 2.28 -19.18 -12.18
C LEU A 172 3.79 -19.29 -12.41
N ARG A 173 4.26 -20.42 -12.96
CA ARG A 173 5.66 -20.63 -13.32
C ARG A 173 6.12 -19.67 -14.43
N GLU A 174 5.30 -19.47 -15.45
CA GLU A 174 5.59 -18.50 -16.50
C GLU A 174 5.57 -17.07 -15.98
N ILE A 175 4.67 -16.74 -15.06
CA ILE A 175 4.61 -15.42 -14.42
C ILE A 175 5.93 -15.12 -13.72
N LEU A 176 6.51 -16.07 -12.98
CA LEU A 176 7.83 -15.88 -12.34
C LEU A 176 8.95 -15.56 -13.35
N ILE A 177 8.87 -16.12 -14.56
CA ILE A 177 9.93 -15.98 -15.58
C ILE A 177 9.70 -14.78 -16.50
N LYS A 178 8.45 -14.51 -16.90
CA LYS A 178 8.09 -13.55 -17.95
C LYS A 178 7.67 -12.19 -17.38
N HIS A 179 6.87 -12.18 -16.31
CA HIS A 179 6.31 -10.95 -15.76
C HIS A 179 7.41 -10.10 -15.08
N PRO A 180 7.44 -8.76 -15.26
CA PRO A 180 8.46 -7.91 -14.65
C PRO A 180 8.60 -8.10 -13.13
N LYS A 181 7.47 -8.15 -12.42
CA LYS A 181 7.45 -8.43 -10.97
C LYS A 181 7.77 -9.88 -10.61
N GLY A 182 7.54 -10.82 -11.52
CA GLY A 182 7.97 -12.21 -11.37
C GLY A 182 9.49 -12.31 -11.40
N LYS A 183 10.14 -11.65 -12.35
CA LYS A 183 11.61 -11.58 -12.42
C LYS A 183 12.23 -10.88 -11.21
N GLU A 184 11.58 -9.82 -10.72
CA GLU A 184 12.06 -9.03 -9.59
C GLU A 184 11.96 -9.77 -8.25
N TYR A 185 10.81 -10.41 -7.98
CA TYR A 185 10.49 -10.99 -6.67
C TYR A 185 10.37 -12.52 -6.65
N GLY A 186 10.44 -13.19 -7.79
CA GLY A 186 10.20 -14.63 -7.92
C GLY A 186 11.13 -15.48 -7.08
N LYS A 187 12.36 -15.02 -6.83
CA LYS A 187 13.34 -15.65 -5.94
C LYS A 187 12.83 -15.91 -4.52
N LEU A 188 11.83 -15.14 -4.07
CA LEU A 188 11.21 -15.34 -2.77
C LEU A 188 10.43 -16.66 -2.68
N ILE A 189 9.96 -17.19 -3.81
CA ILE A 189 9.09 -18.37 -3.84
C ILE A 189 9.49 -19.46 -4.86
N GLU A 190 10.47 -19.21 -5.75
CA GLU A 190 10.84 -20.13 -6.82
C GLU A 190 11.38 -21.49 -6.34
N GLY A 191 11.91 -21.55 -5.11
CA GLY A 191 12.42 -22.77 -4.50
C GLY A 191 11.36 -23.70 -3.90
N PHE A 192 10.09 -23.28 -3.84
CA PHE A 192 9.01 -24.09 -3.32
C PHE A 192 8.29 -24.89 -4.42
N GLU A 193 7.76 -26.05 -4.05
CA GLU A 193 6.95 -26.88 -4.96
C GLU A 193 5.63 -26.22 -5.36
N LYS A 194 5.05 -25.42 -4.45
CA LYS A 194 3.78 -24.72 -4.61
C LYS A 194 3.94 -23.22 -4.35
N PHE A 195 3.08 -22.42 -4.94
CA PHE A 195 3.15 -20.96 -4.85
C PHE A 195 1.94 -20.37 -4.10
N PRO A 196 2.13 -19.30 -3.32
CA PRO A 196 1.03 -18.64 -2.64
C PRO A 196 0.10 -17.95 -3.65
N LEU A 197 -1.18 -18.30 -3.63
CA LEU A 197 -2.20 -17.69 -4.49
C LEU A 197 -3.40 -17.25 -3.65
N LEU A 198 -3.91 -16.05 -3.95
CA LEU A 198 -5.16 -15.53 -3.41
C LEU A 198 -6.22 -15.60 -4.51
N ALA A 199 -7.35 -16.22 -4.22
CA ALA A 199 -8.50 -16.29 -5.12
C ALA A 199 -9.79 -16.07 -4.35
N ASP A 200 -10.82 -15.63 -5.06
CA ASP A 200 -12.19 -15.52 -4.60
C ASP A 200 -13.03 -16.74 -5.09
N GLU A 201 -14.32 -16.78 -4.75
CA GLU A 201 -15.25 -17.88 -5.09
C GLU A 201 -15.83 -17.78 -6.51
#